data_AF-A0A094PYH9-F1
#
_entry.id   AF-A0A094PYH9-F1
#
_cell.length_a   1.000
_cell.length_b   1.000
_cell.length_c   1.000
_cell.angle_alpha   90.00
_cell.angle_beta   90.00
_cell.angle_gamma   90.00
#
_symmetry.space_group_name_H-M   'P 1'
#
loop_
_entity.id
_entity.type
_entity.pdbx_description
1 polymer ?
#
loop_
_entity_poly.entity_id
_entity_poly.type
_entity_poly.pdbx_seq_one_letter_code
_entity_poly.pdbx_strand_id
1 'polypeptide(L)'
;LKIKHQGQFCILVFSLLSTTTLALAFPFSPYIIIAAYFLAGLSVGPWEAFWAAAVQKEVPQALQGRVFSVDHMGSTALIPLGMVLVGPAAELLGEKPMLIGVSILHVLISLSVLKVTGVRDLKMPASFWNSSQGEQLRR
;
A
#
# COMPACT_ATOMS: atom_id res chain seq x y z
N LEU A 1 6.15 -7.51 19.85
CA LEU A 1 7.39 -6.87 19.33
C LEU A 1 7.14 -5.38 19.13
N LYS A 2 8.03 -4.49 19.59
CA LYS A 2 7.94 -3.05 19.34
C LYS A 2 8.69 -2.71 18.06
N ILE A 3 7.98 -2.64 16.92
CA ILE A 3 8.58 -2.29 15.62
C ILE A 3 8.89 -0.78 15.63
N LYS A 4 10.16 -0.41 15.42
CA LYS A 4 10.65 0.97 15.52
C LYS A 4 10.13 1.86 14.39
N HIS A 5 10.16 1.36 13.15
CA HIS A 5 9.70 2.05 11.94
C HIS A 5 8.52 1.30 11.34
N GLN A 6 7.34 1.50 11.92
CA GLN A 6 6.15 0.73 11.58
C GLN A 6 5.79 0.87 10.09
N GLY A 7 5.84 2.08 9.52
CA GLY A 7 5.47 2.29 8.13
C GLY A 7 6.48 1.74 7.12
N GLN A 8 7.78 1.82 7.41
CA GLN A 8 8.79 1.12 6.61
C GLN A 8 8.53 -0.38 6.57
N PHE A 9 8.28 -0.98 7.74
CA PHE A 9 7.94 -2.40 7.82
C PHE A 9 6.67 -2.72 7.01
N CYS A 10 5.60 -1.93 7.17
CA CYS A 10 4.35 -2.11 6.41
C CYS A 10 4.59 -2.11 4.91
N ILE A 11 5.28 -1.09 4.39
CA ILE A 11 5.46 -0.89 2.96
C ILE A 11 6.37 -1.95 2.35
N LEU A 12 7.45 -2.31 3.04
CA LEU A 12 8.34 -3.38 2.57
C LEU A 12 7.63 -4.73 2.56
N VAL A 13 6.85 -5.01 3.59
CA VAL A 13 6.05 -6.24 3.66
C VAL A 13 4.97 -6.22 2.58
N PHE A 14 4.24 -5.12 2.41
CA PHE A 14 3.21 -4.95 1.37
C PHE A 14 3.78 -5.10 -0.04
N SER A 15 5.03 -4.69 -0.28
CA SER A 15 5.69 -4.89 -1.57
C SER A 15 5.84 -6.37 -1.95
N LEU A 16 5.77 -7.31 -1.00
CA LEU A 16 5.72 -8.75 -1.28
C LEU A 16 4.48 -9.16 -2.07
N LEU A 17 3.42 -8.35 -2.10
CA LEU A 17 2.26 -8.57 -2.96
C LEU A 17 2.66 -8.72 -4.44
N SER A 18 3.70 -7.98 -4.87
CA SER A 18 4.27 -8.05 -6.23
C SER A 18 4.76 -9.45 -6.62
N THR A 19 5.09 -10.31 -5.66
CA THR A 19 5.54 -11.69 -5.91
C THR A 19 4.46 -12.52 -6.61
N THR A 20 3.17 -12.22 -6.43
CA THR A 20 2.07 -12.91 -7.12
C THR A 20 2.12 -12.68 -8.61
N THR A 21 2.16 -11.41 -9.03
CA THR A 21 2.25 -11.02 -10.44
C THR A 21 3.55 -11.51 -11.09
N LEU A 22 4.65 -11.51 -10.33
CA LEU A 22 5.94 -12.03 -10.83
C LEU A 22 5.92 -13.56 -10.98
N ALA A 23 5.33 -14.29 -10.03
CA ALA A 23 5.19 -15.74 -10.12
C ALA A 23 4.29 -16.16 -11.30
N LEU A 24 3.23 -15.40 -11.57
CA LEU A 24 2.37 -15.63 -12.74
C LEU A 24 3.10 -15.37 -14.07
N ALA A 25 4.05 -14.44 -14.12
CA ALA A 25 4.86 -14.20 -15.32
C ALA A 25 5.80 -15.37 -15.66
N PHE A 26 6.09 -16.23 -14.68
CA PHE A 26 7.01 -17.36 -14.78
C PHE A 26 6.43 -18.61 -14.09
N PRO A 27 5.38 -19.22 -14.64
CA PRO A 27 4.66 -20.31 -13.99
C PRO A 27 5.40 -21.66 -14.14
N PHE A 28 6.66 -21.71 -13.69
CA PHE A 28 7.51 -22.91 -13.78
C PHE A 28 7.02 -24.06 -12.89
N SER A 29 6.35 -23.74 -11.79
CA SER A 29 5.86 -24.73 -10.82
C SER A 29 4.65 -24.20 -10.06
N PRO A 30 3.59 -25.02 -9.87
CA PRO A 30 2.42 -24.63 -9.09
C PRO A 30 2.79 -24.34 -7.62
N TYR A 31 3.81 -25.00 -7.08
CA TYR A 31 4.26 -24.77 -5.70
C TYR A 31 4.85 -23.36 -5.51
N ILE A 32 5.51 -22.81 -6.53
CA ILE A 32 6.04 -21.43 -6.48
C ILE A 32 4.89 -20.43 -6.45
N ILE A 33 3.85 -20.66 -7.26
CA ILE A 33 2.66 -19.81 -7.30
C ILE A 33 1.95 -19.85 -5.93
N ILE A 34 1.74 -21.05 -5.37
CA ILE A 34 1.13 -21.22 -4.04
C ILE A 34 1.94 -20.47 -2.97
N ALA A 35 3.26 -20.63 -2.96
CA ALA A 35 4.13 -19.95 -2.02
C ALA A 35 4.09 -18.42 -2.18
N ALA A 36 4.07 -17.90 -3.41
CA ALA A 36 3.96 -16.47 -3.69
C ALA A 36 2.63 -15.90 -3.20
N TYR A 37 1.52 -16.59 -3.44
CA TYR A 37 0.20 -16.19 -2.93
C TYR A 37 0.11 -16.29 -1.40
N PHE A 38 0.75 -17.28 -0.79
CA PHE A 38 0.86 -17.37 0.66
C PHE A 38 1.63 -16.17 1.25
N LEU A 39 2.78 -15.82 0.67
CA LEU A 39 3.57 -14.65 1.08
C LEU A 39 2.81 -13.34 0.88
N ALA A 40 2.08 -13.21 -0.23
CA ALA A 40 1.22 -12.06 -0.47
C ALA A 40 0.07 -11.97 0.53
N GLY A 41 -0.54 -13.09 0.94
CA GLY A 41 -1.54 -13.10 2.01
C GLY A 41 -0.99 -12.57 3.35
N LEU A 42 0.24 -12.96 3.70
CA LEU A 42 0.93 -12.45 4.88
C LEU A 42 1.28 -10.95 4.78
N SER A 43 1.35 -10.41 3.56
CA SER A 43 1.75 -9.02 3.33
C SER A 43 0.70 -7.99 3.74
N VAL A 44 -0.57 -8.36 3.69
CA VAL A 44 -1.71 -7.44 3.87
C VAL A 44 -1.93 -7.11 5.35
N GLY A 45 -1.74 -8.09 6.24
CA GLY A 45 -2.06 -7.95 7.68
C GLY A 45 -1.39 -6.75 8.36
N PRO A 46 -0.07 -6.53 8.22
CA PRO A 46 0.58 -5.36 8.81
C PRO A 46 0.04 -4.02 8.32
N TRP A 47 -0.26 -3.90 7.02
CA TRP A 47 -0.81 -2.68 6.45
C TRP A 47 -2.15 -2.32 7.10
N GLU A 48 -3.10 -3.27 7.09
CA GLU A 48 -4.44 -3.09 7.66
C GLU A 48 -4.38 -2.67 9.15
N ALA A 49 -3.56 -3.36 9.93
CA ALA A 49 -3.46 -3.11 11.37
C ALA A 49 -2.78 -1.78 11.70
N PHE A 50 -1.63 -1.49 11.09
CA PHE A 50 -0.84 -0.31 11.44
C PHE A 50 -1.40 0.97 10.84
N TRP A 51 -1.98 0.93 9.63
CA TRP A 51 -2.63 2.10 9.03
C TRP A 51 -3.82 2.57 9.87
N ALA A 52 -4.75 1.66 10.20
CA ALA A 52 -5.92 2.00 11.00
C ALA A 52 -5.51 2.54 12.39
N ALA A 53 -4.53 1.90 13.04
CA ALA A 53 -4.02 2.35 14.32
C ALA A 53 -3.31 3.72 14.23
N ALA A 54 -2.61 4.01 13.13
CA ALA A 54 -1.98 5.30 12.91
C ALA A 54 -3.03 6.40 12.71
N VAL A 55 -4.05 6.16 11.88
CA VAL A 55 -5.17 7.10 11.71
C VAL A 55 -5.85 7.38 13.05
N GLN A 56 -6.14 6.35 13.84
CA GLN A 56 -6.78 6.53 15.16
C GLN A 56 -5.93 7.34 16.15
N LYS A 57 -4.60 7.23 16.08
CA LYS A 57 -3.67 7.93 16.99
C LYS A 57 -3.33 9.35 16.55
N GLU A 58 -3.19 9.55 15.25
CA GLU A 58 -2.62 10.78 14.68
C GLU A 58 -3.70 11.72 14.12
N VAL A 59 -4.91 11.22 13.83
CA VAL A 59 -6.01 12.02 13.27
C VAL A 59 -7.05 12.30 14.36
N PRO A 60 -7.47 13.57 14.54
CA PRO A 60 -8.56 13.93 15.44
C PRO A 60 -9.83 13.13 15.16
N GLN A 61 -10.53 12.71 16.20
CA GLN A 61 -11.67 11.78 16.11
C GLN A 61 -12.75 12.26 15.12
N ALA A 62 -13.05 13.56 15.08
CA ALA A 62 -14.02 14.16 14.17
C ALA A 62 -13.66 14.05 12.67
N LEU A 63 -12.38 13.81 12.35
CA LEU A 63 -11.88 13.71 10.97
C LEU A 63 -11.56 12.27 10.55
N GLN A 64 -11.49 11.31 11.48
CA GLN A 64 -11.14 9.92 11.18
C GLN A 64 -12.08 9.30 10.12
N GLY A 65 -13.40 9.53 10.25
CA GLY A 65 -14.37 9.05 9.26
C GLY A 65 -14.13 9.60 7.85
N ARG A 66 -13.69 10.85 7.74
CA ARG A 66 -13.34 11.47 6.44
C ARG A 66 -12.08 10.84 5.84
N VAL A 67 -11.06 10.58 6.66
CA VAL A 67 -9.82 9.94 6.22
C VAL A 67 -10.08 8.53 5.70
N PHE A 68 -10.78 7.70 6.49
CA PHE A 68 -11.14 6.34 6.05
C PHE A 68 -12.05 6.33 4.83
N SER A 69 -13.01 7.26 4.74
CA SER A 69 -13.89 7.36 3.57
C SER A 69 -13.14 7.70 2.30
N VAL A 70 -12.20 8.66 2.34
CA VAL A 70 -11.39 9.03 1.17
C VAL A 70 -10.47 7.89 0.74
N ASP A 71 -9.82 7.23 1.70
CA ASP A 71 -8.95 6.07 1.45
C ASP A 71 -9.70 4.90 0.81
N HIS A 72 -10.85 4.54 1.37
CA HIS A 72 -11.70 3.46 0.86
C HIS A 72 -12.29 3.78 -0.52
N MET A 73 -12.81 5.01 -0.70
CA MET A 73 -13.36 5.45 -1.98
C MET A 73 -12.28 5.44 -3.06
N GLY A 74 -11.09 5.97 -2.76
CA GLY A 74 -9.96 5.98 -3.69
C GLY A 74 -9.55 4.57 -4.10
N SER A 75 -9.37 3.68 -3.13
CA SER A 75 -9.00 2.28 -3.38
C SER A 75 -10.04 1.55 -4.22
N THR A 76 -11.32 1.70 -3.88
CA THR A 76 -12.41 1.00 -4.58
C THR A 76 -12.64 1.55 -5.99
N ALA A 77 -12.49 2.87 -6.19
CA ALA A 77 -12.61 3.50 -7.50
C ALA A 77 -11.51 3.08 -8.48
N LEU A 78 -10.33 2.70 -8.00
CA LEU A 78 -9.21 2.25 -8.84
C LEU A 78 -9.37 0.80 -9.34
N ILE A 79 -10.16 -0.04 -8.64
CA ILE A 79 -10.42 -1.43 -9.06
C ILE A 79 -11.02 -1.52 -10.47
N PRO A 80 -12.16 -0.89 -10.79
CA PRO A 80 -12.74 -0.97 -12.12
C PRO A 80 -11.83 -0.36 -13.19
N LEU A 81 -11.07 0.68 -12.85
CA LEU A 81 -10.09 1.26 -13.76
C LEU A 81 -9.01 0.24 -14.14
N GLY A 82 -8.45 -0.47 -13.15
CA GLY A 82 -7.51 -1.55 -13.40
C GLY A 82 -8.09 -2.65 -14.28
N MET A 83 -9.34 -3.05 -14.02
CA MET A 83 -10.05 -4.07 -14.81
C MET A 83 -10.28 -3.64 -16.27
N VAL A 84 -10.60 -2.37 -16.52
CA VAL A 84 -10.75 -1.86 -17.89
C VAL A 84 -9.41 -1.80 -18.61
N LEU A 85 -8.34 -1.43 -17.92
CA LEU A 85 -7.01 -1.27 -18.50
C LEU A 85 -6.29 -2.61 -18.76
N VAL A 86 -6.62 -3.66 -18.01
CA VAL A 86 -5.88 -4.94 -18.05
C VAL A 86 -5.95 -5.59 -19.43
N GLY A 87 -7.13 -5.59 -20.08
CA GLY A 87 -7.34 -6.23 -21.38
C GLY A 87 -6.53 -5.55 -22.49
N PRO A 88 -6.74 -4.24 -22.74
CA PRO A 88 -5.96 -3.50 -23.73
C PRO A 88 -4.45 -3.56 -23.46
N ALA A 89 -4.02 -3.49 -22.20
CA ALA A 89 -2.60 -3.61 -21.86
C ALA A 89 -2.04 -5.00 -22.21
N ALA A 90 -2.79 -6.08 -21.96
CA ALA A 90 -2.39 -7.44 -22.30
C ALA A 90 -2.32 -7.66 -23.82
N GLU A 91 -3.26 -7.10 -24.58
CA GLU A 91 -3.26 -7.18 -26.05
C GLU A 91 -2.07 -6.42 -26.67
N LEU A 92 -1.74 -5.24 -26.13
CA LEU A 92 -0.68 -4.39 -26.67
C LEU A 92 0.72 -4.82 -26.26
N LEU A 93 0.91 -5.25 -25.01
CA LEU A 93 2.22 -5.58 -24.43
C LEU A 93 2.52 -7.08 -24.39
N GLY A 94 1.48 -7.92 -24.49
CA GLY A 94 1.54 -9.33 -24.16
C GLY A 94 1.44 -9.57 -22.65
N GLU A 95 0.95 -10.75 -22.28
CA GLU A 95 0.69 -11.14 -20.89
C GLU A 95 1.96 -11.08 -20.00
N LYS A 96 3.05 -11.72 -20.44
CA LYS A 96 4.27 -11.82 -19.64
C LYS A 96 4.98 -10.47 -19.41
N PRO A 97 5.26 -9.64 -20.45
CA PRO A 97 5.84 -8.31 -20.24
C PRO A 97 4.96 -7.42 -19.36
N MET A 98 3.64 -7.52 -19.52
CA MET A 98 2.68 -6.79 -18.68
C MET A 98 2.77 -7.20 -17.21
N LEU A 99 2.75 -8.50 -16.89
CA LEU A 99 2.85 -9.00 -15.52
C LEU A 99 4.16 -8.57 -14.85
N ILE A 100 5.27 -8.63 -15.58
CA ILE A 100 6.57 -8.12 -15.10
C ILE A 100 6.50 -6.60 -14.86
N GLY A 101 5.92 -5.85 -15.81
CA GLY A 101 5.77 -4.40 -15.71
C GLY A 101 4.94 -3.97 -14.51
N VAL A 102 3.80 -4.63 -14.26
CA VAL A 102 2.94 -4.37 -13.10
C VAL A 102 3.65 -4.72 -11.79
N SER A 103 4.39 -5.83 -11.76
CA SER A 103 5.19 -6.22 -10.59
C SER A 103 6.22 -5.14 -10.24
N ILE A 104 6.99 -4.67 -11.23
CA ILE A 104 7.97 -3.60 -11.07
C ILE A 104 7.28 -2.31 -10.64
N LEU A 105 6.18 -1.93 -11.30
CA LEU A 105 5.43 -0.70 -10.99
C LEU A 105 4.93 -0.72 -9.55
N HIS A 106 4.39 -1.83 -9.07
CA HIS A 106 3.93 -1.99 -7.69
C HIS A 106 5.06 -1.76 -6.68
N VAL A 107 6.23 -2.37 -6.91
CA VAL A 107 7.41 -2.18 -6.05
C VAL A 107 7.89 -0.73 -6.08
N LEU A 108 7.96 -0.11 -7.27
CA LEU A 108 8.37 1.29 -7.41
C LEU A 108 7.42 2.24 -6.68
N ILE A 109 6.11 2.06 -6.82
CA ILE A 109 5.11 2.86 -6.10
C ILE A 109 5.28 2.66 -4.59
N SER A 110 5.37 1.42 -4.13
CA SER A 110 5.59 1.10 -2.71
C SER A 110 6.82 1.81 -2.14
N LEU A 111 7.97 1.69 -2.82
CA LEU A 111 9.21 2.34 -2.39
C LEU A 111 9.14 3.86 -2.49
N SER A 112 8.40 4.42 -3.47
CA SER A 112 8.25 5.87 -3.62
C SER A 112 7.51 6.50 -2.43
N VAL A 113 6.54 5.78 -1.85
CA VAL A 113 5.75 6.25 -0.70
C VAL A 113 6.63 6.45 0.54
N LEU A 114 7.74 5.72 0.67
CA LEU A 114 8.72 5.93 1.74
C LEU A 114 9.42 7.29 1.70
N LYS A 115 9.37 8.00 0.57
CA LYS A 115 9.91 9.37 0.45
C LYS A 115 8.98 10.40 1.09
N VAL A 116 7.71 10.07 1.33
CA VAL A 116 6.75 10.96 1.98
C VAL A 116 7.10 11.08 3.47
N THR A 117 7.21 12.31 3.95
CA THR A 117 7.54 12.57 5.36
C THR A 117 6.44 12.03 6.27
N GLY A 118 6.82 11.39 7.37
CA GLY A 118 5.87 10.80 8.33
C GLY A 118 5.47 9.36 8.02
N VAL A 119 5.56 8.93 6.74
CA VAL A 119 5.23 7.55 6.35
C VAL A 119 6.14 6.54 7.04
N ARG A 120 7.45 6.79 7.11
CA ARG A 120 8.41 5.86 7.73
C ARG A 120 7.97 5.35 9.11
N ASP A 121 7.44 6.27 9.91
CA ASP A 121 7.08 6.04 11.30
C ASP A 121 5.56 5.96 11.52
N LEU A 122 4.76 6.17 10.45
CA LEU A 122 3.31 6.36 10.47
C LEU A 122 2.87 7.40 11.51
N LYS A 123 3.56 8.55 11.49
CA LYS A 123 3.33 9.65 12.43
C LYS A 123 3.33 10.98 11.72
N MET A 124 2.49 11.89 12.19
CA MET A 124 2.54 13.26 11.72
C MET A 124 3.86 13.92 12.16
N PRO A 125 4.52 14.70 11.29
CA PRO A 125 5.75 15.39 11.66
C PRO A 125 5.47 16.41 12.76
N ALA A 126 6.41 16.58 13.70
CA ALA A 126 6.26 17.53 14.81
C ALA A 126 5.99 18.97 14.34
N SER A 127 6.49 19.34 13.15
CA SER A 127 6.23 20.64 12.53
C SER A 127 4.74 20.88 12.24
N PHE A 128 3.96 19.84 11.92
CA PHE A 128 2.53 19.96 11.67
C PHE A 128 1.79 20.39 12.94
N TRP A 129 2.11 19.77 14.07
CA TRP A 129 1.47 20.08 15.35
C TRP A 129 1.83 21.45 15.91
N ASN A 130 2.96 22.02 15.50
CA ASN A 130 3.39 23.37 15.85
C ASN A 130 2.82 24.44 14.89
N SER A 131 2.07 24.03 13.86
CA SER A 131 1.39 24.96 12.94
C SER A 131 0.06 25.44 13.51
N SER A 132 -0.45 26.57 12.99
CA SER A 132 -1.77 27.09 13.37
C SER A 132 -2.91 26.08 13.15
N GLN A 133 -2.81 25.23 12.13
CA GLN A 133 -3.74 24.13 11.89
C GLN A 133 -3.67 23.05 12.98
N GLY A 134 -2.44 22.69 13.39
CA GLY A 134 -2.23 21.74 14.48
C GLY A 134 -2.79 22.23 15.82
N GLU A 135 -2.64 23.52 16.12
CA GLU A 135 -3.22 24.14 17.31
C GLU A 135 -4.75 24.15 17.29
N GLN A 136 -5.36 24.44 16.14
CA GLN A 136 -6.82 24.41 15.98
C GLN A 136 -7.40 23.01 16.18
N LEU A 137 -6.71 21.97 15.71
CA LEU A 137 -7.13 20.58 15.85
C LEU A 137 -6.90 20.00 17.26
N ARG A 138 -6.09 20.65 18.10
CA ARG A 138 -5.85 20.28 19.50
C ARG A 138 -6.91 20.81 20.46
N ARG A 139 -7.62 21.88 20.08
CA ARG A 139 -8.70 22.48 20.88
C ARG A 139 -9.99 21.70 20.70
#